data_AF-A0A3N4LXW7-F1
#
_entry.id   AF-A0A3N4LXW7-F1
#
_cell.length_a   1.000
_cell.length_b   1.000
_cell.length_c   1.000
_cell.angle_alpha   90.00
_cell.angle_beta   90.00
_cell.angle_gamma   90.00
#
_symmetry.space_group_name_H-M   'P 1'
#
loop_
_entity.id
_entity.type
_entity.pdbx_description
1 polymer ?
#
loop_
_entity_poly.entity_id
_entity_poly.type
_entity_poly.pdbx_seq_one_letter_code
_entity_poly.pdbx_strand_id
1 'polypeptide(L)'
;MLCVVTIAWDIATQSIFIMDQLEICREAIPIHNINHSVLTKVIEWCEHHKNDLTPADAKMDYEDREIAEWDKTFIQVDQELLIEIILAANYLDIQPLLGLGCRTLFQTLKGKSGSR
;
A
#
# COMPACT_ATOMS: atom_id res chain seq x y z
N MET A 1 22.99 4.78 8.97
CA MET A 1 22.26 6.06 8.90
C MET A 1 20.80 5.72 9.06
N LEU A 2 20.14 6.21 10.12
CA LEU A 2 18.70 6.04 10.29
C LEU A 2 18.02 6.93 9.23
N CYS A 3 17.23 6.32 8.34
CA CYS A 3 16.41 7.08 7.41
C CYS A 3 15.12 7.45 8.13
N VAL A 4 14.82 8.75 8.22
CA VAL A 4 13.58 9.26 8.83
C VAL A 4 12.76 9.86 7.71
N VAL A 5 11.52 9.38 7.56
CA VAL A 5 10.54 9.91 6.61
C VAL A 5 9.45 10.62 7.38
N THR A 6 9.16 11.87 7.01
CA THR A 6 8.08 12.68 7.57
C THR A 6 6.92 12.71 6.59
N ILE A 7 5.73 12.33 7.05
CA ILE A 7 4.49 12.33 6.27
C ILE A 7 3.40 13.15 6.97
N ALA A 8 2.43 13.64 6.20
CA ALA A 8 1.28 14.35 6.73
C ALA A 8 0.30 13.39 7.44
N TRP A 9 -0.53 13.95 8.34
CA TRP A 9 -1.43 13.15 9.18
C TRP A 9 -2.48 12.38 8.39
N ASP A 10 -3.06 13.01 7.36
CA ASP A 10 -4.00 12.40 6.42
C ASP A 10 -3.42 11.17 5.69
N ILE A 11 -2.13 11.23 5.33
CA ILE A 11 -1.39 10.09 4.79
C ILE A 11 -1.25 8.98 5.83
N ALA A 12 -0.82 9.35 7.04
CA ALA A 12 -0.59 8.40 8.13
C ALA A 12 -1.86 7.62 8.52
N THR A 13 -3.03 8.26 8.45
CA THR A 13 -4.33 7.63 8.80
C THR A 13 -4.83 6.58 7.82
N GLN A 14 -4.18 6.39 6.68
CA GLN A 14 -4.51 5.29 5.77
C GLN A 14 -3.95 3.94 6.22
N SER A 15 -3.03 3.96 7.19
CA SER A 15 -2.50 2.76 7.84
C SER A 15 -3.12 2.62 9.23
N ILE A 16 -3.84 1.52 9.46
CA ILE A 16 -4.41 1.24 10.79
C ILE A 16 -3.29 1.04 11.82
N PHE A 17 -2.21 0.36 11.43
CA PHE A 17 -1.04 0.19 12.29
C PHE A 17 -0.43 1.52 12.74
N ILE A 18 -0.20 2.45 11.81
CA ILE A 18 0.36 3.77 12.13
C ILE A 18 -0.62 4.55 13.00
N MET A 19 -1.93 4.48 12.71
CA MET A 19 -2.96 5.13 13.51
C MET A 19 -2.91 4.66 14.97
N ASP A 20 -2.94 3.34 15.21
CA ASP A 20 -2.87 2.76 16.56
C ASP A 20 -1.57 3.17 17.29
N GLN A 21 -0.43 3.19 16.58
CA GLN A 21 0.83 3.61 17.17
C GLN A 21 0.87 5.11 17.52
N LEU A 22 0.28 5.97 16.69
CA LEU A 22 0.22 7.43 16.94
C LEU A 22 -0.71 7.80 18.10
N GLU A 23 -1.76 7.01 18.35
CA GLU A 23 -2.59 7.16 19.55
C GLU A 23 -1.80 6.88 20.84
N ILE A 24 -0.78 6.03 20.76
CA ILE A 24 0.08 5.64 21.89
C ILE A 24 1.26 6.59 22.06
N CYS A 25 1.91 7.02 20.96
CA CYS A 25 3.09 7.90 21.01
C CYS A 25 3.21 8.80 19.77
N ARG A 26 3.44 10.11 19.98
CA ARG A 26 3.64 11.10 18.90
C ARG A 26 5.11 11.20 18.45
N GLU A 27 5.82 10.08 18.49
CA GLU A 27 7.22 9.98 18.07
C GLU A 27 7.35 9.25 16.73
N ALA A 28 8.56 9.24 16.16
CA ALA A 28 8.82 8.54 14.91
C ALA A 28 8.63 7.02 15.10
N ILE A 29 7.84 6.39 14.22
CA ILE A 29 7.56 4.95 14.26
C ILE A 29 8.67 4.19 13.53
N PRO A 30 9.40 3.28 14.19
CA PRO A 30 10.46 2.51 13.55
C PRO A 30 9.88 1.40 12.66
N ILE A 31 10.05 1.52 11.35
CA ILE A 31 9.71 0.48 10.36
C ILE A 31 10.99 -0.24 9.95
N HIS A 32 11.05 -1.54 10.20
CA HIS A 32 12.26 -2.37 10.06
C HIS A 32 12.17 -3.37 8.90
N ASN A 33 10.95 -3.81 8.54
CA ASN A 33 10.75 -4.89 7.55
C ASN A 33 10.45 -4.37 6.13
N ILE A 34 10.56 -3.07 5.90
CA ILE A 34 10.24 -2.45 4.61
C ILE A 34 11.45 -1.64 4.14
N ASN A 35 11.90 -1.91 2.92
CA ASN A 35 12.97 -1.14 2.27
C ASN A 35 12.51 0.30 1.98
N HIS A 36 13.42 1.26 2.07
CA HIS A 36 13.10 2.67 1.86
C HIS A 36 12.43 2.97 0.51
N SER A 37 12.88 2.32 -0.57
CA SER A 37 12.30 2.45 -1.91
C SER A 37 10.84 2.00 -1.95
N VAL A 38 10.54 0.86 -1.32
CA VAL A 38 9.19 0.30 -1.21
C VAL A 38 8.32 1.21 -0.36
N LEU A 39 8.82 1.66 0.80
CA LEU A 39 8.10 2.57 1.68
C LEU A 39 7.75 3.89 0.97
N THR A 40 8.70 4.46 0.21
CA THR A 40 8.46 5.67 -0.58
C THR A 40 7.31 5.47 -1.57
N LYS A 41 7.28 4.31 -2.24
CA LYS A 41 6.23 3.98 -3.20
C LYS A 41 4.87 3.72 -2.55
N VAL A 42 4.85 3.12 -1.36
CA VAL A 42 3.62 3.00 -0.55
C VAL A 42 3.10 4.38 -0.15
N ILE A 43 3.99 5.29 0.28
CA ILE A 43 3.62 6.67 0.63
C ILE A 43 3.08 7.43 -0.58
N GLU A 44 3.68 7.25 -1.76
CA GLU A 44 3.18 7.83 -3.02
C GLU A 44 1.73 7.42 -3.29
N TRP A 45 1.42 6.13 -3.10
CA TRP A 45 0.06 5.61 -3.24
C TRP A 45 -0.90 6.26 -2.24
N CYS A 46 -0.49 6.35 -0.97
CA CYS A 46 -1.29 6.99 0.06
C CYS A 46 -1.52 8.48 -0.24
N GLU A 47 -0.52 9.20 -0.71
CA GLU A 47 -0.66 10.62 -1.02
C GLU A 47 -1.66 10.87 -2.16
N HIS A 48 -1.71 9.98 -3.15
CA HIS A 48 -2.71 10.04 -4.22
C HIS A 48 -4.13 9.83 -3.68
N HIS A 49 -4.34 8.83 -2.83
CA HIS A 49 -5.67 8.37 -2.38
C HIS A 49 -6.16 9.01 -1.08
N LYS A 50 -5.44 9.98 -0.52
CA LYS A 50 -5.77 10.60 0.79
C LYS A 50 -7.14 11.26 0.88
N ASN A 51 -7.73 11.63 -0.26
CA ASN A 51 -9.07 12.21 -0.33
C ASN A 51 -10.14 11.21 -0.78
N ASP A 52 -9.73 10.04 -1.30
CA ASP A 52 -10.60 9.02 -1.87
C ASP A 52 -11.02 7.99 -0.82
N LEU A 53 -10.22 7.86 0.23
CA LEU A 53 -10.40 6.92 1.32
C LEU A 53 -10.94 7.65 2.55
N THR A 54 -12.18 7.36 2.92
CA THR A 54 -12.67 7.67 4.27
C THR A 54 -12.23 6.57 5.24
N PRO A 55 -12.19 6.84 6.56
CA PRO A 55 -11.93 5.80 7.56
C PRO A 55 -12.90 4.60 7.49
N ALA A 56 -14.08 4.78 6.88
CA ALA A 56 -15.02 3.69 6.61
C ALA A 56 -14.57 2.78 5.45
N ASP A 57 -13.88 3.35 4.45
CA ASP A 57 -13.35 2.62 3.29
C ASP A 57 -12.17 1.71 3.64
N ALA A 58 -11.45 2.00 4.73
CA ALA A 58 -10.37 1.14 5.24
C ALA A 58 -10.85 -0.26 5.66
N LYS A 59 -12.18 -0.43 5.89
CA LYS A 59 -12.82 -1.71 6.23
C LYS A 59 -13.62 -2.32 5.08
N MET A 60 -13.68 -1.65 3.92
CA MET A 60 -14.43 -2.14 2.78
C MET A 60 -13.63 -3.17 2.00
N ASP A 61 -14.34 -4.16 1.46
CA ASP A 61 -13.76 -5.16 0.58
C ASP A 61 -13.36 -4.50 -0.75
N TYR A 62 -12.05 -4.33 -0.95
CA TYR A 62 -11.49 -3.66 -2.12
C TYR A 62 -11.42 -4.57 -3.35
N GLU A 63 -11.84 -5.83 -3.22
CA GLU A 63 -11.85 -6.80 -4.31
C GLU A 63 -12.81 -6.41 -5.43
N ASP A 64 -13.94 -5.77 -5.10
CA ASP A 64 -15.02 -5.44 -6.05
C ASP A 64 -14.92 -4.04 -6.69
N ARG A 65 -13.96 -3.20 -6.27
CA ARG A 65 -13.81 -1.87 -6.88
C ARG A 65 -13.19 -1.95 -8.28
N GLU A 66 -13.67 -1.12 -9.19
CA GLU A 66 -13.00 -0.90 -10.48
C GLU A 66 -11.63 -0.26 -10.23
N ILE A 67 -10.60 -0.78 -10.89
CA ILE A 67 -9.22 -0.28 -10.74
C ILE A 67 -9.09 0.99 -11.56
N ALA A 68 -8.78 2.11 -10.91
CA ALA A 68 -8.56 3.38 -11.57
C ALA A 68 -7.35 3.33 -12.52
N GLU A 69 -7.32 4.17 -13.55
CA GLU A 69 -6.22 4.17 -14.52
C GLU A 69 -4.88 4.55 -13.88
N TRP A 70 -4.91 5.42 -12.88
CA TRP A 70 -3.72 5.77 -12.11
C TRP A 70 -3.17 4.55 -11.36
N ASP A 71 -4.03 3.77 -10.71
CA ASP A 71 -3.64 2.54 -10.01
C ASP A 71 -3.03 1.50 -10.94
N LYS A 72 -3.60 1.33 -12.14
CA LYS A 72 -3.04 0.42 -13.16
C LYS A 72 -1.61 0.83 -13.53
N THR A 73 -1.37 2.13 -13.68
CA THR A 73 -0.04 2.67 -14.02
C THR A 73 0.92 2.53 -12.84
N PHE A 74 0.45 2.85 -11.63
CA PHE A 74 1.23 2.77 -10.39
C PHE A 74 1.73 1.33 -10.13
N ILE A 75 0.84 0.35 -10.29
CA ILE A 75 1.09 -1.07 -10.00
C ILE A 75 1.80 -1.79 -11.15
N GLN A 76 2.01 -1.12 -12.29
CA GLN A 76 2.77 -1.64 -13.42
C GLN A 76 4.29 -1.60 -13.12
N VAL A 77 4.70 -2.48 -12.21
CA VAL A 77 6.09 -2.71 -11.82
C VAL A 77 6.51 -4.15 -12.13
N ASP A 78 7.79 -4.45 -11.96
CA ASP A 78 8.24 -5.84 -12.03
C ASP A 78 7.64 -6.68 -10.88
N GLN A 79 7.67 -8.00 -11.06
CA GLN A 79 7.02 -8.93 -10.14
C GLN A 79 7.66 -8.92 -8.74
N GLU A 80 8.96 -8.67 -8.63
CA GLU A 80 9.67 -8.63 -7.34
C GLU A 80 9.20 -7.42 -6.53
N LEU A 81 9.22 -6.23 -7.15
CA LEU A 81 8.72 -5.01 -6.52
C LEU A 81 7.22 -5.08 -6.20
N LEU A 82 6.40 -5.72 -7.05
CA LEU A 82 4.98 -5.93 -6.78
C LEU A 82 4.76 -6.74 -5.50
N ILE A 83 5.52 -7.83 -5.31
CA ILE A 83 5.44 -8.67 -4.11
C ILE A 83 5.90 -7.89 -2.88
N GLU A 84 6.96 -7.08 -2.97
CA GLU A 84 7.40 -6.23 -1.87
C GLU A 84 6.34 -5.19 -1.46
N ILE A 85 5.68 -4.55 -2.44
CA ILE A 85 4.58 -3.61 -2.18
C ILE A 85 3.41 -4.32 -1.47
N ILE A 86 3.05 -5.53 -1.90
CA ILE A 86 2.00 -6.35 -1.26
C ILE A 86 2.35 -6.65 0.20
N LEU A 87 3.59 -7.09 0.47
CA LEU A 87 4.05 -7.41 1.82
C LEU A 87 4.09 -6.17 2.71
N ALA A 88 4.54 -5.04 2.17
CA ALA A 88 4.55 -3.75 2.87
C ALA A 88 3.14 -3.26 3.19
N ALA A 89 2.20 -3.34 2.23
CA ALA A 89 0.81 -2.96 2.43
C ALA A 89 0.13 -3.83 3.49
N ASN A 90 0.42 -5.14 3.51
CA ASN A 90 -0.06 -6.03 4.56
C ASN A 90 0.54 -5.69 5.93
N TYR A 91 1.85 -5.39 6.00
CA TYR A 91 2.51 -5.01 7.25
C TYR A 91 1.98 -3.69 7.82
N LEU A 92 1.72 -2.71 6.96
CA LEU A 92 1.21 -1.39 7.33
C LEU A 92 -0.33 -1.36 7.46
N ASP A 93 -1.00 -2.48 7.21
CA ASP A 93 -2.46 -2.60 7.24
C ASP A 93 -3.17 -1.55 6.35
N ILE A 94 -2.78 -1.52 5.07
CA ILE A 94 -3.38 -0.68 4.01
C ILE A 94 -4.15 -1.60 3.05
N GLN A 95 -5.35 -2.02 3.48
CA GLN A 95 -6.19 -2.99 2.78
C GLN A 95 -6.46 -2.66 1.30
N PRO A 96 -6.72 -1.40 0.91
CA PRO A 96 -6.92 -1.05 -0.51
C PRO A 96 -5.73 -1.39 -1.41
N LEU A 97 -4.52 -1.07 -0.95
CA LEU A 97 -3.28 -1.31 -1.69
C LEU A 97 -2.94 -2.81 -1.74
N LEU A 98 -3.21 -3.53 -0.64
CA LEU A 98 -3.09 -4.98 -0.60
C LEU A 98 -3.99 -5.65 -1.65
N GLY A 99 -5.27 -5.25 -1.72
CA GLY A 99 -6.24 -5.76 -2.69
C GLY A 99 -5.81 -5.50 -4.14
N LEU A 100 -5.39 -4.27 -4.45
CA LEU A 100 -4.88 -3.89 -5.77
C LEU A 100 -3.68 -4.77 -6.19
N GLY A 101 -2.71 -4.94 -5.30
CA GLY A 101 -1.52 -5.75 -5.55
C GLY A 101 -1.86 -7.22 -5.79
N CYS A 102 -2.66 -7.82 -4.91
CA CYS A 102 -3.08 -9.23 -5.02
C CYS A 102 -3.82 -9.51 -6.34
N ARG A 103 -4.74 -8.63 -6.75
CA ARG A 103 -5.47 -8.75 -8.02
C ARG A 103 -4.52 -8.68 -9.22
N THR A 104 -3.58 -7.74 -9.21
CA THR A 104 -2.59 -7.57 -10.28
C THR A 104 -1.66 -8.79 -10.39
N LEU A 105 -1.19 -9.31 -9.25
CA LEU A 105 -0.35 -10.51 -9.21
C LEU A 105 -1.09 -11.73 -9.75
N PHE A 106 -2.36 -11.91 -9.35
CA PHE A 106 -3.20 -13.00 -9.85
C PHE A 106 -3.45 -12.94 -11.36
N GLN A 107 -3.73 -11.75 -11.91
CA GLN A 107 -3.89 -11.55 -13.35
C GLN A 107 -2.59 -11.88 -14.12
N THR A 108 -1.45 -11.47 -13.58
CA THR A 108 -0.13 -11.78 -14.16
C THR A 108 0.15 -13.28 -14.17
N LEU A 109 -0.22 -14.00 -13.11
CA LEU A 109 -0.11 -15.47 -13.03
C LEU A 109 -1.03 -16.16 -14.03
N LYS A 110 -2.28 -15.71 -14.15
CA LYS A 110 -3.24 -16.24 -15.12
C LYS A 110 -2.75 -16.06 -16.56
N GLY A 111 -2.22 -14.89 -16.92
CA GLY A 111 -1.66 -14.63 -18.25
C GLY A 111 -0.48 -15.54 -18.62
N LYS A 112 0.36 -15.92 -17.64
CA LYS A 112 1.48 -16.86 -17.83
C LYS A 112 1.04 -18.32 -17.99
N SER A 113 -0.16 -18.68 -17.51
CA SER A 113 -0.69 -20.05 -17.58
C SER A 113 -1.39 -20.41 -18.90
N GLY A 114 -1.68 -19.43 -19.76
CA GLY A 114 -2.37 -19.61 -21.05
C GLY A 114 -1.47 -19.79 -22.28
N SER A 115 -0.15 -19.87 -22.11
CA SER A 115 0.83 -19.98 -23.22
C SER A 115 1.59 -21.31 -23.23
N ARG A 116 0.95 -22.41 -22.80
CA ARG A 116 1.47 -23.77 -22.96
C ARG A 116 0.56 -24.61 -23.83
#